data_AF-A0A536GHZ7-F1
#
_entry.id   AF-A0A536GHZ7-F1
#
_cell.length_a   1.000
_cell.length_b   1.000
_cell.length_c   1.000
_cell.angle_alpha   90.00
_cell.angle_beta   90.00
_cell.angle_gamma   90.00
#
_symmetry.space_group_name_H-M   'P 1'
#
loop_
_entity.id
_entity.type
_entity.pdbx_description
1 polymer ?
#
loop_
_entity_poly.entity_id
_entity_poly.type
_entity_poly.pdbx_seq_one_letter_code
_entity_poly.pdbx_strand_id
1 'polypeptide(L)'
;MIVEEIHPLLQSPAGQALRVALTELPDDSEKVYDHRHAGCRVLQYRSQKLADQLGADDNDGRVDIVFESEGSAYNAGAIKVILMDLFDSLGADTRDC
;
A
#
# COMPACT_ATOMS: atom_id res chain seq x y z
N MET A 1 -14.05 -12.40 24.35
CA MET A 1 -12.66 -11.91 24.43
C MET A 1 -12.14 -11.87 23.01
N ILE A 2 -11.97 -10.68 22.44
CA ILE A 2 -11.34 -10.51 21.13
C ILE A 2 -9.83 -10.54 21.42
N VAL A 3 -9.16 -11.61 21.03
CA VAL A 3 -7.70 -11.68 21.04
C VAL A 3 -7.25 -11.08 19.72
N GLU A 4 -6.72 -9.86 19.76
CA GLU A 4 -6.07 -9.25 18.61
C GLU A 4 -4.61 -9.71 18.62
N GLU A 5 -4.33 -10.72 17.80
CA GLU A 5 -2.98 -11.27 17.64
C GLU A 5 -2.17 -10.32 16.74
N ILE A 6 -1.38 -9.43 17.36
CA ILE A 6 -0.50 -8.52 16.64
C ILE A 6 0.76 -9.30 16.23
N HIS A 7 0.75 -9.87 15.03
CA HIS A 7 1.98 -10.37 14.41
C HIS A 7 2.79 -9.17 13.93
N PRO A 8 4.05 -8.98 14.37
CA PRO A 8 4.90 -7.89 13.90
C PRO A 8 5.13 -8.05 12.39
N LEU A 9 4.36 -7.31 11.58
CA LEU A 9 4.41 -7.38 10.12
C LEU A 9 5.83 -7.12 9.58
N LEU A 10 6.64 -6.34 10.31
CA LEU A 10 7.99 -5.90 9.93
C LEU A 10 9.02 -7.00 9.70
N GLN A 11 8.81 -8.22 10.22
CA GLN A 11 9.71 -9.36 9.95
C GLN A 11 9.30 -10.18 8.73
N SER A 12 8.04 -10.06 8.28
CA SER A 12 7.56 -10.74 7.08
C SER A 12 8.12 -10.09 5.80
N PRO A 13 8.21 -10.82 4.68
CA PRO A 13 8.50 -10.23 3.37
C PRO A 13 7.65 -8.99 3.08
N ALA A 14 6.35 -9.02 3.41
CA ALA A 14 5.47 -7.86 3.26
C ALA A 14 5.90 -6.65 4.09
N GLY A 15 6.34 -6.84 5.34
CA GLY A 15 6.78 -5.72 6.17
C GLY A 15 8.16 -5.19 5.82
N GLN A 16 9.07 -6.05 5.35
CA GLN A 16 10.36 -5.61 4.79
C GLN A 16 10.14 -4.80 3.52
N ALA A 17 9.30 -5.31 2.63
CA ALA A 17 8.85 -4.61 1.42
C ALA A 17 8.22 -3.25 1.72
N LEU A 18 7.29 -3.20 2.68
CA LEU A 18 6.66 -1.95 3.10
C LEU A 18 7.69 -0.95 3.61
N ARG A 19 8.68 -1.39 4.40
CA ARG A 19 9.75 -0.49 4.87
C ARG A 19 10.53 0.14 3.73
N VAL A 20 10.82 -0.61 2.67
CA VAL A 20 11.49 -0.07 1.48
C VAL A 20 10.57 0.88 0.71
N ALA A 21 9.30 0.50 0.50
CA ALA A 21 8.35 1.37 -0.18
C ALA A 21 8.15 2.72 0.55
N LEU A 22 8.14 2.70 1.89
CA LEU A 22 8.00 3.90 2.70
C LEU A 22 9.22 4.83 2.66
N THR A 23 10.41 4.36 2.25
CA THR A 23 11.57 5.27 2.07
C THR A 23 11.47 6.10 0.80
N GLU A 24 10.63 5.69 -0.16
CA GLU A 24 10.39 6.41 -1.41
C GLU A 24 9.24 7.43 -1.27
N LEU A 25 8.49 7.40 -0.18
CA LEU A 25 7.42 8.34 0.09
C LEU A 25 7.95 9.60 0.79
N PRO A 26 7.36 10.79 0.54
CA PRO A 26 7.64 11.97 1.33
C PRO A 26 7.37 11.76 2.83
N ASP A 27 8.08 12.51 3.66
CA ASP A 27 8.01 12.46 5.13
C ASP A 27 6.65 12.90 5.71
N ASP A 28 5.84 13.64 4.96
CA ASP A 28 4.46 14.01 5.33
C ASP A 28 3.41 12.98 4.88
N SER A 29 3.84 11.81 4.39
CA SER A 29 2.93 10.76 3.94
C SER A 29 2.17 10.11 5.09
N GLU A 30 0.85 10.15 5.01
CA GLU A 30 -0.04 9.53 5.99
C GLU A 30 -0.83 8.38 5.36
N LYS A 31 -0.99 7.27 6.08
CA LYS A 31 -1.82 6.16 5.62
C LYS A 31 -3.30 6.53 5.69
N VAL A 32 -4.00 6.47 4.56
CA VAL A 32 -5.42 6.81 4.44
C VAL A 32 -6.32 5.61 4.09
N TYR A 33 -5.75 4.52 3.59
CA TYR A 33 -6.48 3.29 3.26
C TYR A 33 -5.65 2.04 3.54
N ASP A 34 -6.33 0.95 3.91
CA ASP A 34 -5.75 -0.36 4.16
C ASP A 34 -6.81 -1.42 3.91
N HIS A 35 -6.72 -2.11 2.77
CA HIS A 35 -7.71 -3.10 2.36
C HIS A 35 -7.06 -4.40 1.95
N ARG A 36 -7.69 -5.52 2.32
CA ARG A 36 -7.26 -6.86 1.95
C ARG A 36 -8.29 -7.48 1.01
N HIS A 37 -7.84 -7.85 -0.17
CA HIS A 37 -8.62 -8.60 -1.17
C HIS A 37 -8.24 -10.08 -1.16
N ALA A 38 -8.89 -10.88 -2.01
CA ALA A 38 -8.46 -12.23 -2.29
C ALA A 38 -7.14 -12.18 -3.09
N GLY A 39 -6.03 -12.60 -2.47
CA GLY A 39 -4.70 -12.67 -3.10
C GLY A 39 -3.78 -11.47 -2.86
N CYS A 40 -4.31 -10.30 -2.52
CA CYS A 40 -3.53 -9.08 -2.34
C CYS A 40 -3.98 -8.18 -1.17
N ARG A 41 -3.13 -7.22 -0.81
CA ARG A 41 -3.43 -6.14 0.15
C ARG A 41 -2.98 -4.81 -0.45
N VAL A 42 -3.83 -3.81 -0.38
CA VAL A 42 -3.55 -2.45 -0.84
C VAL A 42 -3.44 -1.52 0.37
N LEU A 43 -2.38 -0.73 0.43
CA LEU A 43 -2.23 0.38 1.38
C LEU A 43 -2.18 1.68 0.59
N GLN A 44 -3.00 2.66 0.94
CA GLN A 44 -2.91 3.99 0.33
C GLN A 44 -2.29 4.98 1.32
N TYR A 45 -1.39 5.79 0.79
CA TYR A 45 -0.79 6.92 1.47
C TYR A 45 -1.13 8.21 0.73
N ARG A 46 -1.19 9.31 1.47
CA ARG A 46 -1.41 10.65 0.94
C ARG A 46 -0.33 11.59 1.45
N SER A 47 0.22 12.43 0.57
CA SER A 47 1.22 13.45 0.91
C SER A 47 0.89 14.76 0.20
N GLN A 48 0.95 15.87 0.94
CA GLN A 48 0.79 17.20 0.33
C GLN A 48 2.04 17.57 -0.47
N LYS A 49 3.24 17.20 0.01
CA LYS A 49 4.48 17.40 -0.77
C LYS A 49 4.44 16.68 -2.09
N LEU A 50 3.85 15.49 -2.13
CA LEU A 50 3.66 14.74 -3.38
C LEU A 50 2.63 15.43 -4.28
N ALA A 51 1.48 15.84 -3.73
CA ALA A 51 0.48 16.60 -4.49
C ALA A 51 1.08 17.87 -5.12
N ASP A 52 1.90 18.60 -4.37
CA ASP A 52 2.58 19.81 -4.85
C ASP A 52 3.60 19.51 -5.97
N GLN A 53 4.24 18.33 -5.94
CA GLN A 53 5.19 17.87 -6.97
C GLN A 53 4.49 17.39 -8.25
N LEU A 54 3.36 16.70 -8.11
CA LEU A 54 2.57 16.16 -9.23
C LEU A 54 1.66 17.21 -9.87
N GLY A 55 1.26 18.24 -9.12
CA GLY A 55 0.53 19.38 -9.63
C GLY A 55 -0.85 19.00 -10.15
N ALA A 56 -1.10 19.21 -11.45
CA ALA A 56 -2.40 18.93 -12.06
C ALA A 56 -2.63 17.44 -12.41
N ASP A 57 -1.57 16.63 -12.39
CA ASP A 57 -1.63 15.21 -12.77
C ASP A 57 -2.10 14.32 -11.61
N ASP A 58 -1.93 14.77 -10.36
CA ASP A 58 -2.52 14.20 -9.15
C ASP A 58 -2.48 15.28 -8.06
N ASN A 59 -3.58 16.01 -7.92
CA ASN A 59 -3.70 17.10 -6.94
C ASN A 59 -3.98 16.59 -5.52
N ASP A 60 -4.22 15.29 -5.37
CA ASP A 60 -4.50 14.64 -4.11
C ASP A 60 -3.23 14.02 -3.49
N GLY A 61 -2.19 13.77 -4.30
CA GLY A 61 -0.89 13.27 -3.88
C GLY A 61 -0.98 11.87 -3.28
N ARG A 62 -1.69 10.96 -3.97
CA ARG A 62 -1.99 9.62 -3.47
C ARG A 62 -1.04 8.58 -4.07
N VAL A 63 -0.61 7.67 -3.20
CA VAL A 63 0.19 6.51 -3.59
C VAL A 63 -0.44 5.25 -3.06
N ASP A 64 -0.66 4.28 -3.94
CA ASP A 64 -1.03 2.92 -3.56
C ASP A 64 0.23 2.05 -3.49
N ILE A 65 0.36 1.30 -2.40
CA ILE A 65 1.33 0.22 -2.23
C ILE A 65 0.55 -1.09 -2.23
N VAL A 66 0.70 -1.88 -3.30
CA VAL A 66 0.00 -3.15 -3.49
C VAL A 66 0.95 -4.30 -3.20
N PHE A 67 0.52 -5.23 -2.35
CA PHE A 67 1.21 -6.47 -2.04
C PHE A 67 0.47 -7.66 -2.63
N GLU A 68 1.06 -8.32 -3.62
CA GLU A 68 0.51 -9.54 -4.23
C GLU A 68 1.21 -10.79 -3.69
N SER A 69 0.44 -11.83 -3.38
CA SER A 69 0.97 -13.13 -2.98
C SER A 69 0.83 -14.17 -4.09
N GLU A 70 1.65 -15.23 -4.05
CA GLU A 70 1.65 -16.27 -5.10
C GLU A 70 0.37 -17.14 -5.15
N GLY A 71 -0.54 -17.01 -4.18
CA GLY A 71 -1.75 -17.84 -4.05
C GLY A 71 -3.05 -17.05 -4.14
N SER A 72 -4.17 -17.78 -4.17
CA SER A 72 -5.52 -17.20 -4.25
C SER A 72 -5.98 -16.45 -2.98
N ALA A 73 -5.21 -16.56 -1.89
CA ALA A 73 -5.44 -15.86 -0.64
C ALA A 73 -4.19 -15.08 -0.24
N TYR A 74 -4.37 -13.85 0.21
CA TYR A 74 -3.26 -13.00 0.61
C TYR A 74 -2.43 -13.65 1.73
N ASN A 75 -1.12 -13.79 1.48
CA ASN A 75 -0.17 -14.28 2.47
C ASN A 75 1.01 -13.30 2.62
N ALA A 76 1.08 -12.60 3.76
CA ALA A 76 2.17 -11.67 4.09
C ALA A 76 3.57 -12.33 4.13
N GLY A 77 3.62 -13.66 4.32
CA GLY A 77 4.83 -14.47 4.31
C GLY A 77 5.31 -14.90 2.92
N ALA A 78 4.49 -14.71 1.88
CA ALA A 78 4.75 -15.20 0.52
C ALA A 78 4.40 -14.12 -0.52
N ILE A 79 4.94 -12.92 -0.34
CA ILE A 79 4.79 -11.82 -1.28
C ILE A 79 5.64 -12.07 -2.52
N LYS A 80 5.02 -11.96 -3.68
CA LYS A 80 5.63 -12.13 -5.00
C LYS A 80 6.02 -10.79 -5.61
N VAL A 81 5.12 -9.82 -5.55
CA VAL A 81 5.24 -8.52 -6.22
C VAL A 81 4.80 -7.41 -5.28
N ILE A 82 5.49 -6.27 -5.38
CA ILE A 82 5.10 -5.01 -4.76
C ILE A 82 4.98 -3.98 -5.87
N LEU A 83 3.85 -3.30 -5.93
CA LEU A 83 3.61 -2.22 -6.89
C LEU A 83 3.40 -0.92 -6.11
N MET A 84 4.03 0.15 -6.58
CA MET A 84 3.73 1.51 -6.16
C MET A 84 3.14 2.24 -7.34
N ASP A 85 1.89 2.70 -7.21
CA ASP A 85 1.16 3.38 -8.27
C ASP A 85 0.70 4.76 -7.78
N LEU A 86 0.83 5.76 -8.64
CA LEU A 86 0.41 7.15 -8.42
C LEU A 86 -0.90 7.33 -9.18
N PHE A 87 -2.03 7.31 -8.47
CA PHE A 87 -3.34 7.36 -9.11
C PHE A 87 -3.99 8.74 -9.02
N ASP A 88 -4.44 9.22 -10.17
CA ASP A 88 -5.26 10.44 -10.36
C ASP A 88 -6.78 10.22 -10.12
N SER A 89 -7.24 9.09 -9.54
CA SER A 89 -8.69 8.91 -9.34
C SER A 89 -9.12 8.05 -8.15
N LEU A 90 -10.15 8.55 -7.45
CA LEU A 90 -10.93 7.84 -6.44
C LEU A 90 -11.58 6.59 -7.06
N GLY A 91 -11.33 5.40 -6.49
CA GLY A 91 -11.93 4.14 -6.95
C GLY A 91 -11.04 3.27 -7.84
N ALA A 92 -9.77 3.63 -8.05
CA ALA A 92 -8.81 2.77 -8.74
C ALA A 92 -8.49 1.46 -7.99
N ASP A 93 -8.92 1.36 -6.73
CA ASP A 93 -8.88 0.17 -5.86
C ASP A 93 -9.87 -0.94 -6.26
N THR A 94 -10.69 -0.71 -7.29
CA THR A 94 -11.48 -1.79 -7.92
C THR A 94 -10.70 -2.60 -8.95
N ARG A 95 -9.39 -2.35 -9.13
CA ARG A 95 -8.57 -3.22 -10.00
C ARG A 95 -8.48 -4.60 -9.37
N ASP A 96 -8.84 -5.62 -10.15
CA ASP A 96 -8.54 -7.00 -9.80
C ASP A 96 -7.03 -7.16 -9.68
N CYS A 97 -6.62 -7.79 -8.58
CA CYS A 97 -5.37 -8.53 -8.51
C CYS A 97 -5.57 -9.83 -9.33
#